data_AF-A0A7L4N542-F1
#
_entry.id   AF-A0A7L4N542-F1
#
_cell.length_a   1.000
_cell.length_b   1.000
_cell.length_c   1.000
_cell.angle_alpha   90.00
_cell.angle_beta   90.00
_cell.angle_gamma   90.00
#
_symmetry.space_group_name_H-M   'P 1'
#
loop_
_entity.id
_entity.type
_entity.pdbx_description
1 polymer ?
#
loop_
_entity_poly.entity_id
_entity_poly.type
_entity_poly.pdbx_seq_one_letter_code
_entity_poly.pdbx_strand_id
1 'polypeptide(L)'
;RNLKRSEESVRRLEKEMEENEKEMENLAGELTKLEDQATEVLNERKQAEEALPEVQKEHSGVLQEMKSIQDDKHALQKEALNIKLKIEQIDSHISSHQSKIKYWQKEISKLSLHSIEDKAAEELPVLSQEELEAIKDPDTITKKIALLEAQCHELKPNLSAIAEYKKKEELYLKHVSELDDITTERDNFRQAFENLQKQRLDEFMAGFNIITNKLKENYQMLTLGGDAELELVDSLDPFSEGIVF
;
A
#
# COMPACT_ATOMS: atom_id res chain seq x y z
N ARG A 1 -90.08 78.93 -84.70
CA ARG A 1 -90.20 77.81 -83.74
C ARG A 1 -89.13 76.72 -83.93
N ASN A 2 -88.61 76.50 -85.14
CA ASN A 2 -87.55 75.51 -85.41
C ASN A 2 -86.12 76.01 -85.13
N LEU A 3 -85.85 77.32 -85.16
CA LEU A 3 -84.50 77.88 -84.91
C LEU A 3 -84.06 77.74 -83.45
N LYS A 4 -84.90 78.13 -82.47
CA LYS A 4 -84.60 78.02 -81.02
C LYS A 4 -84.34 76.58 -80.54
N ARG A 5 -85.02 75.60 -81.14
CA ARG A 5 -84.85 74.16 -80.80
C ARG A 5 -83.53 73.60 -81.34
N SER A 6 -83.06 74.14 -82.47
CA SER A 6 -81.75 73.86 -83.03
C SER A 6 -80.65 74.53 -82.21
N GLU A 7 -80.83 75.78 -81.78
CA GLU A 7 -79.86 76.48 -80.92
C GLU A 7 -79.71 75.84 -79.53
N GLU A 8 -80.80 75.37 -78.91
CA GLU A 8 -80.73 74.61 -77.65
C GLU A 8 -80.08 73.22 -77.85
N SER A 9 -80.30 72.56 -78.99
CA SER A 9 -79.63 71.30 -79.30
C SER A 9 -78.13 71.49 -79.56
N VAL A 10 -77.75 72.58 -80.24
CA VAL A 10 -76.34 72.94 -80.46
C VAL A 10 -75.65 73.27 -79.14
N ARG A 11 -76.25 74.09 -78.26
CA ARG A 11 -75.67 74.37 -76.92
C ARG A 11 -75.55 73.13 -76.04
N ARG A 12 -76.50 72.21 -76.15
CA ARG A 12 -76.45 70.94 -75.41
C ARG A 12 -75.34 70.05 -75.95
N LEU A 13 -75.20 69.95 -77.28
CA LEU A 13 -74.11 69.21 -77.92
C LEU A 13 -72.74 69.86 -77.65
N GLU A 14 -72.64 71.19 -77.62
CA GLU A 14 -71.42 71.91 -77.24
C GLU A 14 -71.02 71.61 -75.78
N LYS A 15 -71.99 71.60 -74.86
CA LYS A 15 -71.75 71.26 -73.45
C LYS A 15 -71.40 69.78 -73.28
N GLU A 16 -72.07 68.88 -74.00
CA GLU A 16 -71.74 67.45 -74.03
C GLU A 16 -70.36 67.20 -74.69
N MET A 17 -69.95 68.02 -75.66
CA MET A 17 -68.60 68.00 -76.23
C MET A 17 -67.55 68.48 -75.23
N GLU A 18 -67.82 69.55 -74.49
CA GLU A 18 -66.90 70.10 -73.49
C GLU A 18 -66.78 69.20 -72.25
N GLU A 19 -67.87 68.53 -71.85
CA GLU A 19 -67.88 67.49 -70.81
C GLU A 19 -67.11 66.25 -71.28
N ASN A 20 -67.33 65.79 -72.53
CA ASN A 20 -66.56 64.69 -73.12
C ASN A 20 -65.07 65.02 -73.30
N GLU A 21 -64.71 66.27 -73.63
CA GLU A 21 -63.32 66.71 -73.71
C GLU A 21 -62.63 66.64 -72.34
N LYS A 22 -63.31 67.08 -71.27
CA LYS A 22 -62.79 66.97 -69.90
C LYS A 22 -62.69 65.53 -69.42
N GLU A 23 -63.65 64.67 -69.77
CA GLU A 23 -63.57 63.24 -69.47
C GLU A 23 -62.43 62.56 -70.25
N MET A 24 -62.23 62.92 -71.53
CA MET A 24 -61.09 62.45 -72.32
C MET A 24 -59.76 62.90 -71.75
N GLU A 25 -59.66 64.14 -71.26
CA GLU A 25 -58.42 64.67 -70.65
C GLU A 25 -58.15 64.02 -69.28
N ASN A 26 -59.18 63.78 -68.47
CA ASN A 26 -59.07 63.03 -67.21
C ASN A 26 -58.68 61.57 -67.44
N LEU A 27 -59.33 60.88 -68.39
CA LEU A 27 -58.99 59.51 -68.77
C LEU A 27 -57.58 59.41 -69.35
N ALA A 28 -57.14 60.41 -70.12
CA ALA A 28 -55.77 60.49 -70.60
C ALA A 28 -54.78 60.67 -69.43
N GLY A 29 -55.12 61.49 -68.43
CA GLY A 29 -54.31 61.66 -67.21
C GLY A 29 -54.30 60.43 -66.29
N GLU A 30 -55.37 59.64 -66.26
CA GLU A 30 -55.40 58.35 -65.55
C GLU A 30 -54.62 57.28 -66.32
N LEU A 31 -54.69 57.28 -67.66
CA LEU A 31 -53.89 56.40 -68.52
C LEU A 31 -52.39 56.65 -68.34
N THR A 32 -51.94 57.91 -68.35
CA THR A 32 -50.51 58.21 -68.16
C THR A 32 -50.02 57.80 -66.78
N LYS A 33 -50.81 58.00 -65.72
CA LYS A 33 -50.48 57.51 -64.37
C LYS A 33 -50.41 56.00 -64.30
N LEU A 34 -51.34 55.29 -64.96
CA LEU A 34 -51.33 53.83 -65.03
C LEU A 34 -50.14 53.31 -65.84
N GLU A 35 -49.75 54.02 -66.91
CA GLU A 35 -48.56 53.70 -67.70
C GLU A 35 -47.26 53.92 -66.89
N ASP A 36 -47.18 55.00 -66.13
CA ASP A 36 -46.05 55.27 -65.22
C ASP A 36 -45.95 54.19 -64.12
N GLN A 37 -47.07 53.83 -63.49
CA GLN A 37 -47.11 52.74 -62.49
C GLN A 37 -46.78 51.37 -63.11
N ALA A 38 -47.27 51.09 -64.32
CA ALA A 38 -46.98 49.85 -65.02
C ALA A 38 -45.49 49.75 -65.39
N THR A 39 -44.87 50.86 -65.80
CA THR A 39 -43.43 50.90 -66.11
C THR A 39 -42.58 50.78 -64.87
N GLU A 40 -42.98 51.37 -63.74
CA GLU A 40 -42.31 51.23 -62.44
C GLU A 40 -42.35 49.76 -61.95
N VAL A 41 -43.53 49.14 -61.95
CA VAL A 41 -43.70 47.71 -61.59
C VAL A 41 -42.95 46.78 -62.55
N LEU A 42 -42.89 47.09 -63.84
CA LEU A 42 -42.10 46.33 -64.82
C LEU A 42 -40.59 46.42 -64.54
N ASN A 43 -40.10 47.59 -64.14
CA ASN A 43 -38.70 47.78 -63.78
C ASN A 43 -38.36 47.05 -62.47
N GLU A 44 -39.20 47.14 -61.44
CA GLU A 44 -39.02 46.38 -60.20
C GLU A 44 -39.03 44.87 -60.45
N ARG A 45 -39.96 44.39 -61.29
CA ARG A 45 -40.01 42.98 -61.69
C ARG A 45 -38.74 42.55 -62.40
N LYS A 46 -38.23 43.36 -63.35
CA LYS A 46 -36.97 43.05 -64.05
C LYS A 46 -35.79 43.00 -63.10
N GLN A 47 -35.65 43.96 -62.19
CA GLN A 47 -34.58 43.97 -61.20
C GLN A 47 -34.66 42.75 -60.27
N ALA A 48 -35.87 42.35 -59.86
CA ALA A 48 -36.09 41.14 -59.08
C ALA A 48 -35.77 39.84 -59.87
N GLU A 49 -36.15 39.77 -61.15
CA GLU A 49 -35.80 38.64 -62.04
C GLU A 49 -34.29 38.55 -62.29
N GLU A 50 -33.59 39.68 -62.39
CA GLU A 50 -32.13 39.72 -62.55
C GLU A 50 -31.37 39.35 -61.25
N ALA A 51 -31.90 39.71 -60.07
CA ALA A 51 -31.32 39.36 -58.77
C ALA A 51 -31.62 37.91 -58.33
N LEU A 52 -32.73 37.33 -58.81
CA LEU A 52 -33.15 35.95 -58.50
C LEU A 52 -32.06 34.88 -58.73
N PRO A 53 -31.35 34.84 -59.88
CA PRO A 53 -30.31 33.82 -60.12
C PRO A 53 -29.10 33.97 -59.20
N GLU A 54 -28.74 35.19 -58.80
CA GLU A 54 -27.63 35.43 -57.87
C GLU A 54 -27.97 34.90 -56.48
N VAL A 55 -29.16 35.21 -55.97
CA VAL A 55 -29.68 34.67 -54.71
C VAL A 55 -29.85 33.15 -54.75
N GLN A 56 -30.33 32.60 -55.88
CA GLN A 56 -30.44 31.14 -56.05
C GLN A 56 -29.07 30.46 -56.04
N LYS A 57 -28.05 31.07 -56.65
CA LYS A 57 -26.67 30.57 -56.65
C LYS A 57 -26.09 30.60 -55.24
N GLU A 58 -26.22 31.71 -54.52
CA GLU A 58 -25.80 31.82 -53.12
C GLU A 58 -26.50 30.78 -52.24
N HIS A 59 -27.82 30.65 -52.34
CA HIS A 59 -28.59 29.66 -51.60
C HIS A 59 -28.13 28.22 -51.89
N SER A 60 -27.82 27.92 -53.16
CA SER A 60 -27.28 26.60 -53.53
C SER A 60 -25.88 26.34 -52.96
N GLY A 61 -25.03 27.38 -52.90
CA GLY A 61 -23.70 27.31 -52.28
C GLY A 61 -23.78 27.08 -50.78
N VAL A 62 -24.60 27.87 -50.08
CA VAL A 62 -24.86 27.73 -48.63
C VAL A 62 -25.44 26.34 -48.31
N LEU A 63 -26.34 25.82 -49.14
CA LEU A 63 -26.86 24.45 -48.97
C LEU A 63 -25.78 23.38 -49.09
N GLN A 64 -24.82 23.55 -50.01
CA GLN A 64 -23.73 22.60 -50.20
C GLN A 64 -22.73 22.67 -49.04
N GLU A 65 -22.39 23.88 -48.57
CA GLU A 65 -21.57 24.07 -47.37
C GLU A 65 -22.25 23.49 -46.13
N MET A 66 -23.55 23.71 -45.96
CA MET A 66 -24.33 23.15 -44.85
C MET A 66 -24.29 21.62 -44.84
N LYS A 67 -24.36 20.98 -46.03
CA LYS A 67 -24.22 19.52 -46.16
C LYS A 67 -22.81 19.06 -45.80
N SER A 68 -21.76 19.73 -46.27
CA SER A 68 -20.37 19.42 -45.91
C SER A 68 -20.16 19.49 -44.40
N ILE A 69 -20.59 20.59 -43.77
CA ILE A 69 -20.47 20.79 -42.33
C ILE A 69 -21.25 19.72 -41.56
N GLN A 70 -22.42 19.29 -42.07
CA GLN A 70 -23.19 18.21 -41.47
C GLN A 70 -22.47 16.86 -41.54
N ASP A 71 -21.85 16.53 -42.68
CA ASP A 71 -21.07 15.31 -42.85
C ASP A 71 -19.81 15.32 -41.96
N ASP A 72 -19.10 16.44 -41.89
CA ASP A 72 -17.93 16.63 -41.02
C ASP A 72 -18.32 16.51 -39.54
N LYS A 73 -19.46 17.10 -39.15
CA LYS A 73 -20.02 16.95 -37.80
C LYS A 73 -20.30 15.49 -37.47
N HIS A 74 -20.89 14.74 -38.39
CA HIS A 74 -21.16 13.31 -38.18
C HIS A 74 -19.87 12.49 -38.10
N ALA A 75 -18.84 12.82 -38.89
CA ALA A 75 -17.52 12.19 -38.80
C ALA A 75 -16.87 12.46 -37.43
N LEU A 76 -16.83 13.72 -37.00
CA LEU A 76 -16.31 14.11 -35.68
C LEU A 76 -17.08 13.47 -34.53
N GLN A 77 -18.41 13.34 -34.64
CA GLN A 77 -19.21 12.64 -33.64
C GLN A 77 -18.84 11.15 -33.53
N LYS A 78 -18.59 10.47 -34.65
CA LYS A 78 -18.14 9.07 -34.65
C LYS A 78 -16.77 8.92 -34.00
N GLU A 79 -15.84 9.82 -34.31
CA GLU A 79 -14.50 9.79 -33.72
C GLU A 79 -14.54 10.10 -32.22
N ALA A 80 -15.33 11.10 -31.80
CA ALA A 80 -15.53 11.42 -30.39
C ALA A 80 -16.12 10.23 -29.61
N LEU A 81 -17.04 9.47 -30.19
CA LEU A 81 -17.58 8.25 -29.58
C LEU A 81 -16.49 7.17 -29.45
N ASN A 82 -15.66 6.97 -30.48
CA ASN A 82 -14.57 6.00 -30.43
C ASN A 82 -13.54 6.36 -29.34
N ILE A 83 -13.17 7.65 -29.24
CA ILE A 83 -12.29 8.15 -28.19
C ILE A 83 -12.91 7.94 -26.81
N LYS A 84 -14.20 8.24 -26.63
CA LYS A 84 -14.91 7.98 -25.36
C LYS A 84 -14.87 6.51 -24.96
N LEU A 85 -15.14 5.60 -25.90
CA LEU A 85 -15.07 4.15 -25.63
C LEU A 85 -13.65 3.71 -25.23
N LYS A 86 -12.61 4.25 -25.88
CA LYS A 86 -11.21 3.97 -25.50
C LYS A 86 -10.88 4.49 -24.11
N ILE A 87 -11.34 5.68 -23.75
CA ILE A 87 -11.15 6.24 -22.41
C ILE A 87 -11.81 5.32 -21.37
N GLU A 88 -13.05 4.91 -21.60
CA GLU A 88 -13.78 4.04 -20.68
C GLU A 88 -13.10 2.66 -20.53
N GLN A 89 -12.55 2.11 -21.61
CA GLN A 89 -11.71 0.91 -21.55
C GLN A 89 -10.46 1.13 -20.70
N ILE A 90 -9.71 2.21 -20.94
CA ILE A 90 -8.51 2.55 -20.17
C ILE A 90 -8.85 2.73 -18.69
N ASP A 91 -9.93 3.44 -18.36
CA ASP A 91 -10.38 3.63 -16.98
C ASP A 91 -10.74 2.30 -16.31
N SER A 92 -11.38 1.38 -17.05
CA SER A 92 -11.66 0.03 -16.54
C SER A 92 -10.37 -0.76 -16.25
N HIS A 93 -9.35 -0.64 -17.11
CA HIS A 93 -8.04 -1.24 -16.89
C HIS A 93 -7.32 -0.61 -15.69
N ILE A 94 -7.33 0.72 -15.58
CA ILE A 94 -6.74 1.45 -14.45
C ILE A 94 -7.38 0.99 -13.14
N SER A 95 -8.71 0.94 -13.07
CA SER A 95 -9.43 0.47 -11.89
C SER A 95 -9.07 -0.96 -11.49
N SER A 96 -8.96 -1.87 -12.49
CA SER A 96 -8.52 -3.25 -12.26
C SER A 96 -7.09 -3.33 -11.72
N HIS A 97 -6.15 -2.60 -12.34
CA HIS A 97 -4.76 -2.55 -11.90
C HIS A 97 -4.59 -1.91 -10.54
N GLN A 98 -5.31 -0.83 -10.23
CA GLN A 98 -5.32 -0.21 -8.90
C GLN A 98 -5.81 -1.18 -7.83
N SER A 99 -6.84 -1.99 -8.13
CA SER A 99 -7.32 -3.02 -7.21
C SER A 99 -6.27 -4.10 -6.96
N LYS A 100 -5.56 -4.54 -8.01
CA LYS A 100 -4.44 -5.48 -7.90
C LYS A 100 -3.28 -4.90 -7.09
N ILE A 101 -2.93 -3.63 -7.30
CA ILE A 101 -1.88 -2.94 -6.53
C ILE A 101 -2.25 -2.92 -5.05
N LYS A 102 -3.49 -2.52 -4.70
CA LYS A 102 -3.96 -2.52 -3.30
C LYS A 102 -3.90 -3.92 -2.67
N TYR A 103 -4.29 -4.95 -3.43
CA TYR A 103 -4.21 -6.34 -2.98
C TYR A 103 -2.76 -6.74 -2.68
N TRP A 104 -1.82 -6.53 -3.61
CA TRP A 104 -0.43 -6.89 -3.41
C TRP A 104 0.26 -6.05 -2.34
N GLN A 105 -0.05 -4.76 -2.21
CA GLN A 105 0.41 -3.92 -1.09
C GLN A 105 -0.03 -4.50 0.26
N LYS A 106 -1.27 -4.99 0.35
CA LYS A 106 -1.76 -5.65 1.56
C LYS A 106 -1.03 -6.97 1.84
N GLU A 107 -0.78 -7.79 0.83
CA GLU A 107 -0.02 -9.03 1.02
C GLU A 107 1.44 -8.75 1.41
N ILE A 108 2.09 -7.74 0.80
CA ILE A 108 3.44 -7.30 1.17
C ILE A 108 3.48 -6.86 2.63
N SER A 109 2.49 -6.09 3.10
CA SER A 109 2.45 -5.66 4.51
C SER A 109 2.30 -6.80 5.53
N LYS A 110 1.87 -8.00 5.10
CA LYS A 110 1.80 -9.18 5.97
C LYS A 110 3.12 -9.94 6.04
N LEU A 111 4.03 -9.71 5.09
CA LEU A 111 5.33 -10.35 5.09
C LEU A 111 6.17 -9.73 6.19
N SER A 112 6.57 -10.55 7.16
CA SER A 112 7.52 -10.19 8.19
C SER A 112 8.65 -11.21 8.23
N LEU A 113 9.86 -10.73 8.47
CA LEU A 113 11.00 -11.59 8.72
C LEU A 113 10.94 -12.08 10.17
N HIS A 114 11.28 -13.35 10.37
CA HIS A 114 11.36 -13.91 11.72
C HIS A 114 12.54 -13.26 12.45
N SER A 115 12.30 -12.70 13.63
CA SER A 115 13.37 -12.16 14.46
C SER A 115 14.22 -13.30 14.99
N ILE A 116 15.52 -13.25 14.70
CA ILE A 116 16.53 -14.14 15.27
C ILE A 116 17.14 -13.37 16.44
N GLU A 117 17.02 -13.93 17.64
CA GLU A 117 17.69 -13.36 18.83
C GLU A 117 19.19 -13.20 18.54
N ASP A 118 19.76 -12.06 18.95
CA ASP A 118 21.13 -11.58 18.67
C ASP A 118 21.42 -10.95 17.29
N LYS A 119 20.40 -10.76 16.42
CA LYS A 119 20.54 -9.94 15.20
C LYS A 119 19.50 -8.84 15.12
N ALA A 120 19.91 -7.69 14.59
CA ALA A 120 18.98 -6.61 14.26
C ALA A 120 17.90 -7.14 13.30
N ALA A 121 16.67 -6.66 13.48
CA ALA A 121 15.57 -7.02 12.59
C ALA A 121 15.92 -6.61 11.16
N GLU A 122 16.12 -7.59 10.28
CA GLU A 122 16.30 -7.33 8.87
C GLU A 122 15.00 -6.77 8.29
N GLU A 123 15.10 -5.75 7.45
CA GLU A 123 13.98 -5.21 6.70
C GLU A 123 13.94 -5.86 5.31
N LEU A 124 12.72 -6.14 4.81
CA LEU A 124 12.57 -6.64 3.46
C LEU A 124 12.98 -5.55 2.46
N PRO A 125 13.95 -5.81 1.57
CA PRO A 125 14.39 -4.81 0.61
C PRO A 125 13.26 -4.47 -0.35
N VAL A 126 12.94 -3.18 -0.46
CA VAL A 126 12.00 -2.66 -1.46
C VAL A 126 12.78 -2.39 -2.73
N LEU A 127 12.48 -3.12 -3.80
CA LEU A 127 13.10 -2.89 -5.11
C LEU A 127 12.76 -1.49 -5.60
N SER A 128 13.79 -0.77 -6.02
CA SER A 128 13.66 0.53 -6.67
C SER A 128 13.08 0.37 -8.09
N GLN A 129 12.59 1.47 -8.66
CA GLN A 129 11.99 1.46 -9.99
C GLN A 129 12.98 1.03 -11.09
N GLU A 130 14.26 1.42 -10.96
CA GLU A 130 15.34 1.02 -11.87
C GLU A 130 15.61 -0.50 -11.82
N GLU A 131 15.55 -1.10 -10.63
CA GLU A 131 15.73 -2.55 -10.46
C GLU A 131 14.54 -3.34 -11.01
N LEU A 132 13.32 -2.82 -10.88
CA LEU A 132 12.13 -3.42 -11.49
C LEU A 132 12.19 -3.39 -13.02
N GLU A 133 12.65 -2.28 -13.61
CA GLU A 133 12.82 -2.13 -15.06
C GLU A 133 13.97 -2.99 -15.60
N ALA A 134 15.00 -3.24 -14.79
CA ALA A 134 16.09 -4.16 -15.12
C ALA A 134 15.62 -5.63 -15.20
N ILE A 135 14.54 -5.99 -14.50
CA ILE A 135 13.92 -7.31 -14.56
C ILE A 135 13.06 -7.39 -15.83
N LYS A 136 13.72 -7.70 -16.94
CA LYS A 136 13.08 -7.78 -18.26
C LYS A 136 12.11 -8.95 -18.41
N ASP A 137 12.27 -10.01 -17.62
CA ASP A 137 11.47 -11.23 -17.70
C ASP A 137 10.94 -11.66 -16.32
N PRO A 138 9.63 -11.52 -16.05
CA PRO A 138 9.01 -11.93 -14.78
C PRO A 138 9.09 -13.45 -14.53
N ASP A 139 9.30 -14.27 -15.57
CA ASP A 139 9.44 -15.73 -15.39
C ASP A 139 10.71 -16.10 -14.63
N THR A 140 11.74 -15.25 -14.66
CA THR A 140 12.98 -15.48 -13.92
C THR A 140 12.75 -15.46 -12.40
N ILE A 141 11.95 -14.52 -11.91
CA ILE A 141 11.55 -14.45 -10.50
C ILE A 141 10.72 -15.69 -10.14
N THR A 142 9.75 -16.04 -10.98
CA THR A 142 8.85 -17.19 -10.74
C THR A 142 9.64 -18.50 -10.64
N LYS A 143 10.61 -18.71 -11.53
CA LYS A 143 11.52 -19.86 -11.47
C LYS A 143 12.38 -19.84 -10.22
N LYS A 144 12.90 -18.68 -9.81
CA LYS A 144 13.70 -18.55 -8.58
C LYS A 144 12.87 -18.85 -7.34
N ILE A 145 11.63 -18.37 -7.27
CA ILE A 145 10.68 -18.69 -6.19
C ILE A 145 10.45 -20.21 -6.15
N ALA A 146 10.12 -20.84 -7.28
CA ALA A 146 9.90 -22.29 -7.33
C ALA A 146 11.12 -23.10 -6.89
N LEU A 147 12.33 -22.68 -7.27
CA LEU A 147 13.58 -23.31 -6.82
C LEU A 147 13.78 -23.16 -5.31
N LEU A 148 13.55 -21.96 -4.76
CA LEU A 148 13.67 -21.70 -3.32
C LEU A 148 12.60 -22.47 -2.53
N GLU A 149 11.37 -22.53 -3.02
CA GLU A 149 10.29 -23.31 -2.40
C GLU A 149 10.63 -24.81 -2.39
N ALA A 150 11.18 -25.33 -3.50
CA ALA A 150 11.64 -26.72 -3.56
C ALA A 150 12.77 -26.98 -2.56
N GLN A 151 13.76 -26.09 -2.46
CA GLN A 151 14.85 -26.19 -1.48
C GLN A 151 14.32 -26.14 -0.04
N CYS A 152 13.41 -25.22 0.27
CA CYS A 152 12.76 -25.13 1.58
C CYS A 152 11.98 -26.40 1.91
N HIS A 153 11.28 -26.98 0.93
CA HIS A 153 10.52 -28.22 1.11
C HIS A 153 11.42 -29.44 1.31
N GLU A 154 12.62 -29.44 0.72
CA GLU A 154 13.61 -30.50 0.90
C GLU A 154 14.29 -30.41 2.27
N LEU A 155 14.67 -29.20 2.70
CA LEU A 155 15.37 -28.96 3.96
C LEU A 155 14.55 -29.34 5.20
N LYS A 156 13.21 -29.30 5.13
CA LYS A 156 12.26 -29.59 6.22
C LYS A 156 12.80 -29.24 7.62
N PRO A 157 13.23 -27.98 7.85
CA PRO A 157 13.86 -27.61 9.10
C PRO A 157 12.86 -27.76 10.25
N ASN A 158 13.30 -28.39 11.35
CA ASN A 158 12.46 -28.51 12.54
C ASN A 158 12.51 -27.21 13.36
N LEU A 159 11.52 -26.33 13.15
CA LEU A 159 11.40 -25.07 13.87
C LEU A 159 11.13 -25.26 15.39
N SER A 160 10.66 -26.43 15.83
CA SER A 160 10.48 -26.72 17.28
C SER A 160 11.79 -26.99 17.99
N ALA A 161 12.83 -27.44 17.27
CA ALA A 161 14.11 -27.83 17.86
C ALA A 161 14.79 -26.67 18.59
N ILE A 162 14.68 -25.44 18.08
CA ILE A 162 15.25 -24.25 18.71
C ILE A 162 14.54 -23.94 20.03
N ALA A 163 13.20 -23.99 20.05
CA ALA A 163 12.43 -23.76 21.28
C ALA A 163 12.67 -24.86 22.32
N GLU A 164 12.77 -26.12 21.87
CA GLU A 164 13.10 -27.26 22.73
C GLU A 164 14.52 -27.16 23.30
N TYR A 165 15.49 -26.73 22.50
CA TYR A 165 16.86 -26.48 22.94
C TYR A 165 16.88 -25.42 24.05
N LYS A 166 16.24 -24.27 23.84
CA LYS A 166 16.16 -23.20 24.85
C LYS A 166 15.55 -23.67 26.16
N LYS A 167 14.44 -24.42 26.09
CA LYS A 167 13.80 -24.99 27.27
C LYS A 167 14.71 -25.97 28.01
N LYS A 168 15.47 -26.80 27.28
CA LYS A 168 16.44 -27.73 27.86
C LYS A 168 17.65 -27.02 28.45
N GLU A 169 18.13 -25.96 27.82
CA GLU A 169 19.23 -25.12 28.30
C GLU A 169 18.86 -24.44 29.63
N GLU A 170 17.67 -23.87 29.73
CA GLU A 170 17.16 -23.28 30.99
C GLU A 170 17.08 -24.33 32.11
N LEU A 171 16.53 -25.52 31.80
CA LEU A 171 16.49 -26.65 32.73
C LEU A 171 17.88 -27.11 33.16
N TYR A 172 18.81 -27.19 32.21
CA TYR A 172 20.20 -27.57 32.46
C TYR A 172 20.87 -26.57 33.40
N LEU A 173 20.78 -25.27 33.12
CA LEU A 173 21.35 -24.22 33.97
C LEU A 173 20.78 -24.26 35.38
N LYS A 174 19.47 -24.51 35.52
CA LYS A 174 18.84 -24.70 36.82
C LYS A 174 19.42 -25.90 37.57
N HIS A 175 19.56 -27.05 36.92
CA HIS A 175 20.15 -28.24 37.54
C HIS A 175 21.63 -28.08 37.89
N VAL A 176 22.39 -27.34 37.08
CA VAL A 176 23.78 -26.99 37.40
C VAL A 176 23.83 -26.16 38.69
N SER A 177 22.98 -25.14 38.82
CA SER A 177 22.88 -24.35 40.04
C SER A 177 22.50 -25.21 41.26
N GLU A 178 21.50 -26.09 41.13
CA GLU A 178 21.09 -27.01 42.21
C GLU A 178 22.23 -27.95 42.63
N LEU A 179 23.02 -28.44 41.68
CA LEU A 179 24.17 -29.31 41.94
C LEU A 179 25.30 -28.56 42.64
N ASP A 180 25.57 -27.32 42.24
CA ASP A 180 26.57 -26.47 42.86
C ASP A 180 26.21 -26.15 44.31
N ASP A 181 24.93 -25.89 44.59
CA ASP A 181 24.41 -25.65 45.95
C ASP A 181 24.60 -26.89 46.85
N ILE A 182 24.18 -28.07 46.38
CA ILE A 182 24.34 -29.34 47.12
C ILE A 182 25.81 -29.68 47.33
N THR A 183 26.66 -29.42 46.33
CA THR A 183 28.11 -29.67 46.42
C THR A 183 28.73 -28.77 47.48
N THR A 184 28.34 -27.49 47.50
CA THR A 184 28.79 -26.53 48.51
C THR A 184 28.34 -26.95 49.90
N GLU A 185 27.09 -27.38 50.06
CA GLU A 185 26.57 -27.86 51.35
C GLU A 185 27.34 -29.10 51.84
N ARG A 186 27.58 -30.07 50.96
CA ARG A 186 28.39 -31.27 51.26
C ARG A 186 29.80 -30.88 51.73
N ASP A 187 30.44 -29.96 51.03
CA ASP A 187 31.82 -29.55 51.35
C ASP A 187 31.87 -28.80 52.69
N ASN A 188 30.86 -28.00 53.01
CA ASN A 188 30.71 -27.37 54.33
C ASN A 188 30.55 -28.40 55.45
N PHE A 189 29.71 -29.43 55.26
CA PHE A 189 29.55 -30.50 56.26
C PHE A 189 30.83 -31.32 56.44
N ARG A 190 31.53 -31.62 55.34
CA ARG A 190 32.82 -32.31 55.38
C ARG A 190 33.85 -31.50 56.17
N GLN A 191 33.95 -30.20 55.91
CA GLN A 191 34.85 -29.31 56.64
C GLN A 191 34.48 -29.25 58.13
N ALA A 192 33.19 -29.15 58.46
CA ALA A 192 32.74 -29.16 59.84
C ALA A 192 33.10 -30.47 60.56
N PHE A 193 32.94 -31.62 59.89
CA PHE A 193 33.33 -32.92 60.41
C PHE A 193 34.85 -33.02 60.66
N GLU A 194 35.67 -32.61 59.67
CA GLU A 194 37.14 -32.60 59.80
C GLU A 194 37.59 -31.69 60.95
N ASN A 195 36.95 -30.53 61.13
CA ASN A 195 37.21 -29.62 62.24
C ASN A 195 36.86 -30.25 63.60
N LEU A 196 35.71 -30.90 63.73
CA LEU A 196 35.30 -31.58 64.96
C LEU A 196 36.19 -32.77 65.29
N GLN A 197 36.60 -33.55 64.29
CA GLN A 197 37.54 -34.66 64.47
C GLN A 197 38.88 -34.15 64.99
N LYS A 198 39.39 -33.05 64.41
CA LYS A 198 40.62 -32.40 64.86
C LYS A 198 40.48 -31.87 66.29
N GLN A 199 39.39 -31.17 66.61
CA GLN A 199 39.15 -30.66 67.96
C GLN A 199 39.11 -31.81 69.00
N ARG A 200 38.40 -32.90 68.68
CA ARG A 200 38.35 -34.10 69.54
C ARG A 200 39.74 -34.67 69.78
N LEU A 201 40.56 -34.78 68.73
CA LEU A 201 41.93 -35.28 68.81
C LEU A 201 42.80 -34.37 69.68
N ASP A 202 42.77 -33.06 69.44
CA ASP A 202 43.58 -32.07 70.16
C ASP A 202 43.23 -32.06 71.66
N GLU A 203 41.94 -32.05 72.01
CA GLU A 203 41.47 -32.10 73.41
C GLU A 203 41.84 -33.42 74.08
N PHE A 204 41.69 -34.55 73.38
CA PHE A 204 42.07 -35.86 73.92
C PHE A 204 43.57 -35.94 74.18
N MET A 205 44.42 -35.55 73.22
CA MET A 205 45.87 -35.59 73.38
C MET A 205 46.34 -34.66 74.51
N ALA A 206 45.73 -33.47 74.65
CA ALA A 206 46.01 -32.57 75.76
C ALA A 206 45.69 -33.24 77.12
N GLY A 207 44.50 -33.85 77.25
CA GLY A 207 44.10 -34.56 78.46
C GLY A 207 44.95 -35.80 78.75
N PHE A 208 45.21 -36.62 77.74
CA PHE A 208 46.03 -37.83 77.82
C PHE A 208 47.46 -37.51 78.30
N ASN A 209 48.07 -36.45 77.76
CA ASN A 209 49.40 -36.00 78.19
C ASN A 209 49.41 -35.54 79.65
N ILE A 210 48.36 -34.84 80.11
CA ILE A 210 48.24 -34.44 81.52
C ILE A 210 48.14 -35.67 82.43
N ILE A 211 47.30 -36.65 82.08
CA ILE A 211 47.09 -37.86 82.88
C ILE A 211 48.38 -38.69 82.93
N THR A 212 49.03 -38.91 81.79
CA THR A 212 50.27 -39.71 81.68
C THR A 212 51.39 -39.11 82.53
N ASN A 213 51.59 -37.78 82.44
CA ASN A 213 52.56 -37.08 83.28
C ASN A 213 52.25 -37.22 84.78
N LYS A 214 50.97 -37.10 85.18
CA LYS A 214 50.55 -37.24 86.58
C LYS A 214 50.67 -38.66 87.11
N LEU A 215 50.36 -39.66 86.29
CA LEU A 215 50.56 -41.07 86.62
C LEU A 215 52.04 -41.34 86.89
N LYS A 216 52.93 -40.90 85.97
CA LYS A 216 54.38 -41.07 86.10
C LYS A 216 54.91 -40.41 87.37
N GLU A 217 54.56 -39.15 87.62
CA GLU A 217 54.92 -38.42 88.86
C GLU A 217 54.45 -39.16 90.13
N ASN A 218 53.19 -39.58 90.19
CA ASN A 218 52.62 -40.26 91.36
C ASN A 218 53.26 -41.64 91.59
N TYR A 219 53.46 -42.42 90.52
CA TYR A 219 54.02 -43.77 90.62
C TYR A 219 55.49 -43.73 91.06
N GLN A 220 56.28 -42.81 90.50
CA GLN A 220 57.67 -42.58 90.91
C GLN A 220 57.77 -42.16 92.39
N MET A 221 56.87 -41.28 92.85
CA MET A 221 56.81 -40.85 94.24
C MET A 221 56.50 -42.01 95.19
N LEU A 222 55.54 -42.87 94.83
CA LEU A 222 55.10 -43.99 95.68
C LEU A 222 56.11 -45.15 95.72
N THR A 223 56.76 -45.45 94.59
CA THR A 223 57.67 -46.60 94.45
C THR A 223 59.13 -46.25 94.71
N LEU A 224 59.45 -44.98 95.02
CA LEU A 224 60.80 -44.48 95.27
C LEU A 224 61.77 -44.79 94.11
N GLY A 225 61.30 -44.62 92.87
CA GLY A 225 62.12 -44.75 91.65
C GLY A 225 61.68 -45.83 90.64
N GLY A 226 60.50 -46.43 90.78
CA GLY A 226 59.88 -47.22 89.72
C GLY A 226 59.18 -46.35 88.67
N ASP A 227 58.99 -46.87 87.45
CA ASP A 227 58.38 -46.13 86.33
C ASP A 227 57.09 -46.80 85.84
N ALA A 228 56.13 -45.98 85.40
CA ALA A 228 54.87 -46.43 84.80
C ALA A 228 54.40 -45.37 83.78
N GLU A 229 54.05 -45.81 82.57
CA GLU A 229 53.63 -44.94 81.47
C GLU A 229 52.37 -45.48 80.80
N LEU A 230 51.60 -44.58 80.19
CA LEU A 230 50.49 -44.92 79.31
C LEU A 230 50.95 -44.64 77.87
N GLU A 231 50.78 -45.61 76.99
CA GLU A 231 51.12 -45.47 75.56
C GLU A 231 49.89 -45.68 74.68
N LEU A 232 49.83 -44.94 73.58
CA LEU A 232 48.79 -45.13 72.56
C LEU A 232 49.19 -46.30 71.65
N VAL A 233 48.26 -47.22 71.40
CA VAL A 233 48.51 -48.35 70.48
C VAL A 233 48.70 -47.83 69.04
N ASP A 234 47.88 -46.87 68.63
CA ASP A 234 48.00 -46.15 67.36
C ASP A 234 48.31 -44.66 67.63
N SER A 235 49.48 -44.22 67.15
CA SER A 235 49.92 -42.82 67.30
C SER A 235 49.26 -41.86 66.32
N LEU A 236 48.59 -42.35 65.27
CA LEU A 236 47.90 -41.55 64.27
C LEU A 236 46.41 -41.38 64.59
N ASP A 237 45.76 -42.39 65.17
CA ASP A 237 44.38 -42.32 65.65
C ASP A 237 44.23 -42.94 67.05
N PRO A 238 44.25 -42.15 68.13
CA PRO A 238 44.13 -42.67 69.49
C PRO A 238 42.77 -43.31 69.81
N PHE A 239 41.79 -43.22 68.91
CA PHE A 239 40.45 -43.76 69.11
C PHE A 239 40.22 -45.14 68.45
N SER A 240 41.20 -45.65 67.69
CA SER A 240 41.07 -46.90 66.92
C SER A 240 41.38 -48.14 67.78
N GLU A 241 42.56 -48.17 68.40
CA GLU A 241 43.12 -49.38 69.04
C GLU A 241 43.30 -49.26 70.57
N GLY A 242 43.08 -48.07 71.14
CA GLY A 242 43.05 -47.83 72.59
C GLY A 242 44.41 -47.50 73.23
N ILE A 243 44.50 -47.70 74.54
CA ILE A 243 45.65 -47.30 75.39
C ILE A 243 46.25 -48.56 76.07
N VAL A 244 47.57 -48.67 76.07
CA VAL A 244 48.35 -49.68 76.81
C VAL A 244 48.86 -49.08 78.12
N PHE A 245 48.85 -49.89 79.18
CA PHE A 245 49.38 -49.60 80.51
C PHE A 245 50.35 -50.70 80.95
#